data_AF-A0A915LTX8-F1
#
_entry.id   AF-A0A915LTX8-F1
#
_cell.length_a   1.000
_cell.length_b   1.000
_cell.length_c   1.000
_cell.angle_alpha   90.00
_cell.angle_beta   90.00
_cell.angle_gamma   90.00
#
_symmetry.space_group_name_H-M   'P 1'
#
loop_
_entity.id
_entity.type
_entity.pdbx_description
1 polymer ?
#
loop_
_entity_poly.entity_id
_entity_poly.type
_entity_poly.pdbx_seq_one_letter_code
_entity_poly.pdbx_strand_id
1 'polypeptide(L)'
;MFSDFQFESLFRSVQYAIVDHCSREYLFLCDFFLVTDQSAVDLFTHVMGRSITLLLKTLEERINLNYDAISLFICICFCTKYRQLMISRGVLAIETYWENVEKMLWDRFEVVMKSHNE
;
A
#
# COMPACT_ATOMS: atom_id res chain seq x y z
N MET A 1 7.98 29.75 -0.32
CA MET A 1 8.54 28.60 -1.06
C MET A 1 8.16 27.36 -0.27
N PHE A 2 6.89 26.95 -0.41
CA PHE A 2 6.37 25.78 0.28
C PHE A 2 7.00 24.55 -0.37
N SER A 3 7.62 23.70 0.44
CA SER A 3 8.20 22.44 0.02
C SER A 3 7.07 21.50 -0.40
N ASP A 4 6.68 21.55 -1.67
CA ASP A 4 5.79 20.55 -2.26
C ASP A 4 6.54 19.22 -2.29
N PHE A 5 6.29 18.37 -1.29
CA PHE A 5 6.84 17.02 -1.31
C PHE A 5 6.30 16.29 -2.54
N GLN A 6 7.20 15.76 -3.35
CA GLN A 6 6.83 14.95 -4.52
C GLN A 6 6.01 13.74 -4.05
N PHE A 7 4.96 13.42 -4.82
CA PHE A 7 3.97 12.40 -4.47
C PHE A 7 4.62 11.05 -4.14
N GLU A 8 5.60 10.62 -4.92
CA GLU A 8 6.31 9.34 -4.76
C GLU A 8 7.13 9.30 -3.46
N SER A 9 7.63 10.44 -2.97
CA SER A 9 8.38 10.52 -1.71
C SER A 9 7.46 10.31 -0.51
N LEU A 10 6.27 10.94 -0.53
CA LEU A 10 5.24 10.72 0.47
C LEU A 10 4.69 9.30 0.39
N PHE A 11 4.38 8.83 -0.81
CA PHE A 11 3.93 7.46 -1.07
C PHE A 11 4.90 6.46 -0.45
N ARG A 12 6.18 6.52 -0.81
CA ARG A 12 7.23 5.64 -0.28
C ARG A 12 7.26 5.65 1.25
N SER A 13 7.20 6.83 1.86
CA SER A 13 7.32 6.96 3.31
C SER A 13 6.10 6.38 4.04
N VAL A 14 4.89 6.68 3.58
CA VAL A 14 3.64 6.17 4.16
C VAL A 14 3.51 4.66 3.95
N GLN A 15 3.74 4.18 2.74
CA GLN A 15 3.64 2.76 2.42
C GLN A 15 4.68 1.92 3.18
N TYR A 16 5.90 2.44 3.34
CA TYR A 16 6.91 1.76 4.15
C TYR A 16 6.53 1.71 5.64
N ALA A 17 5.95 2.78 6.18
CA ALA A 17 5.46 2.79 7.55
C ALA A 17 4.33 1.77 7.76
N ILE A 18 3.42 1.63 6.79
CA ILE A 18 2.37 0.60 6.80
C ILE A 18 2.99 -0.80 6.79
N VAL A 19 3.96 -1.06 5.91
CA VAL A 19 4.67 -2.34 5.84
C VAL A 19 5.29 -2.70 7.19
N ASP A 20 6.04 -1.79 7.81
CA ASP A 20 6.71 -2.03 9.09
C ASP A 20 5.69 -2.23 10.23
N HIS A 21 4.69 -1.37 10.31
CA HIS A 21 3.67 -1.44 11.35
C HIS A 21 2.83 -2.72 11.24
N CYS A 22 2.27 -3.01 10.06
CA CYS A 22 1.47 -4.22 9.84
C CYS A 22 2.28 -5.50 10.04
N SER A 23 3.57 -5.51 9.68
CA SER A 23 4.43 -6.66 9.95
C SER A 23 4.54 -6.96 11.44
N ARG A 24 4.82 -5.92 12.23
CA ARG A 24 5.01 -6.05 13.68
C ARG A 24 3.71 -6.39 14.40
N GLU A 25 2.62 -5.72 14.04
CA GLU A 25 1.31 -5.98 14.62
C GLU A 25 0.82 -7.40 14.30
N TYR A 26 1.00 -7.88 13.07
CA TYR A 26 0.61 -9.25 12.72
C TYR A 26 1.36 -10.28 13.58
N LEU A 27 2.70 -10.16 13.68
CA LEU A 27 3.50 -11.08 14.50
C LEU A 27 3.14 -10.98 15.99
N PHE A 28 2.94 -9.77 16.50
CA PHE A 28 2.50 -9.55 17.88
C PHE A 28 1.15 -10.23 18.16
N LEU A 29 0.17 -10.08 17.27
CA LEU A 29 -1.14 -10.71 17.43
C LEU A 29 -1.05 -12.24 17.41
N CYS A 30 -0.26 -12.81 16.50
CA CYS A 30 0.01 -14.24 16.45
C CYS A 30 0.59 -14.74 17.78
N ASP A 31 1.64 -14.08 18.28
CA ASP A 31 2.36 -14.49 19.48
C ASP A 31 1.55 -14.28 20.76
N PHE A 32 0.85 -13.14 20.87
CA PHE A 32 0.09 -12.77 22.07
C PHE A 32 -1.18 -13.59 22.23
N PHE A 33 -1.91 -13.84 21.13
CA PHE A 33 -3.17 -14.59 21.14
C PHE A 33 -3.01 -16.06 20.79
N LEU A 34 -1.79 -16.52 20.46
CA LEU A 34 -1.47 -17.90 20.07
C LEU A 34 -2.32 -18.38 18.88
N VAL A 35 -2.54 -17.49 17.92
CA VAL A 35 -3.32 -17.75 16.70
C VAL A 35 -2.40 -18.00 15.50
N THR A 36 -2.81 -18.89 14.60
CA THR A 36 -2.08 -19.20 13.36
C THR A 36 -3.03 -19.21 12.15
N ASP A 37 -2.43 -19.17 10.96
CA ASP A 37 -3.11 -19.34 9.68
C ASP A 37 -4.31 -18.37 9.53
N GLN A 38 -5.48 -18.90 9.17
CA GLN A 38 -6.67 -18.09 8.93
C GLN A 38 -7.12 -17.30 10.17
N SER A 39 -7.03 -17.90 11.36
CA SER A 39 -7.45 -17.23 12.60
C SER A 39 -6.60 -15.99 12.93
N ALA A 40 -5.30 -16.03 12.59
CA ALA A 40 -4.41 -14.88 12.70
C ALA A 40 -4.78 -13.78 11.70
N VAL A 41 -5.07 -14.15 10.45
CA VAL A 41 -5.51 -13.22 9.40
C VAL A 41 -6.84 -12.55 9.77
N ASP A 42 -7.79 -13.31 10.30
CA ASP A 42 -9.09 -12.79 10.72
C ASP A 42 -8.96 -11.81 11.88
N LEU A 43 -8.15 -12.15 12.90
CA LEU A 43 -7.88 -11.27 14.03
C LEU A 43 -7.15 -9.98 13.59
N PHE A 44 -6.14 -10.11 12.74
CA PHE A 44 -5.45 -8.95 12.16
C PHE A 44 -6.41 -8.06 11.38
N THR A 45 -7.28 -8.64 10.56
CA THR A 45 -8.30 -7.90 9.79
C THR A 45 -9.28 -7.20 10.72
N HIS A 46 -9.66 -7.83 11.84
CA HIS A 46 -10.52 -7.22 12.84
C HIS A 46 -9.87 -5.99 13.50
N VAL A 47 -8.57 -6.07 13.81
CA VAL A 47 -7.82 -4.98 14.46
C VAL A 47 -7.46 -3.85 13.48
N MET A 48 -6.92 -4.20 12.31
CA MET A 48 -6.30 -3.26 11.38
C MET A 48 -7.19 -2.87 10.18
N GLY A 49 -8.24 -3.63 9.88
CA GLY A 49 -8.98 -3.51 8.62
C GLY A 49 -9.61 -2.14 8.36
N ARG A 50 -10.16 -1.51 9.40
CA ARG A 50 -10.73 -0.15 9.29
C ARG A 50 -9.67 0.89 8.97
N SER A 51 -8.52 0.81 9.63
CA SER A 51 -7.39 1.72 9.43
C SER A 51 -6.81 1.57 8.02
N ILE A 52 -6.62 0.32 7.56
CA ILE A 52 -6.14 0.03 6.21
C ILE A 52 -7.12 0.55 5.16
N THR A 53 -8.43 0.39 5.38
CA THR A 53 -9.46 0.88 4.45
C THR A 53 -9.48 2.41 4.37
N LEU A 54 -9.32 3.11 5.49
CA LEU A 54 -9.22 4.57 5.50
C LEU A 54 -7.99 5.03 4.70
N LEU A 55 -6.84 4.41 4.94
CA LEU A 55 -5.60 4.71 4.22
C LEU A 55 -5.73 4.46 2.71
N LEU A 56 -6.39 3.36 2.33
CA LEU A 56 -6.63 3.02 0.92
C LEU A 56 -7.45 4.10 0.22
N LYS A 57 -8.53 4.58 0.84
CA LYS A 57 -9.38 5.65 0.29
C LYS A 57 -8.63 6.97 0.13
N THR A 58 -7.88 7.38 1.16
CA THR A 58 -7.06 8.60 1.08
C THR A 58 -6.01 8.48 -0.02
N LEU A 59 -5.42 7.30 -0.20
CA LEU A 59 -4.45 7.07 -1.25
C LEU A 59 -5.07 7.14 -2.64
N GLU A 60 -6.25 6.53 -2.84
CA GLU A 60 -7.01 6.57 -4.09
C GLU A 60 -7.25 8.02 -4.56
N GLU A 61 -7.74 8.88 -3.65
CA GLU A 61 -7.96 10.30 -3.94
C GLU A 61 -6.67 10.99 -4.42
N ARG A 62 -5.54 10.69 -3.78
CA ARG A 62 -4.25 11.30 -4.13
C ARG A 62 -3.68 10.77 -5.44
N ILE A 63 -3.87 9.48 -5.74
CA ILE A 63 -3.49 8.87 -7.03
C ILE A 63 -4.29 9.52 -8.16
N ASN A 64 -5.61 9.68 -7.99
CA ASN A 64 -6.49 10.27 -9.00
C ASN A 64 -6.17 11.73 -9.35
N LEU A 65 -5.52 12.45 -8.44
CA LEU A 65 -5.07 13.82 -8.65
C LEU A 65 -3.66 13.91 -9.26
N ASN A 66 -2.94 12.79 -9.42
CA ASN A 66 -1.60 12.76 -9.98
C ASN A 66 -1.63 12.64 -11.52
N TYR A 67 -0.88 13.48 -12.21
CA TYR A 67 -0.74 13.52 -13.68
C TYR A 67 0.71 13.27 -14.15
N ASP A 68 1.62 12.96 -13.23
CA ASP A 68 3.00 12.63 -13.54
C ASP A 68 3.15 11.12 -13.74
N ALA A 69 3.33 10.70 -15.00
CA ALA A 69 3.52 9.30 -15.37
C ALA A 69 4.77 8.67 -14.74
N ILE A 70 5.85 9.43 -14.56
CA ILE A 70 7.09 8.93 -13.95
C ILE A 70 6.85 8.68 -12.47
N SER A 71 6.21 9.63 -11.77
CA SER A 71 5.84 9.49 -10.36
C SER A 71 4.96 8.24 -10.13
N LEU A 72 3.93 8.04 -10.97
CA LEU A 72 3.05 6.87 -10.91
C LEU A 72 3.81 5.55 -11.14
N PHE A 73 4.69 5.50 -12.14
CA PHE A 73 5.49 4.31 -12.44
C PHE A 73 6.46 3.96 -11.30
N ILE A 74 7.08 4.97 -10.67
CA ILE A 74 7.93 4.77 -9.48
C ILE A 74 7.10 4.18 -8.32
N CYS A 75 5.87 4.66 -8.10
CA CYS A 75 4.98 4.10 -7.09
C CYS A 75 4.61 2.62 -7.36
N ILE A 76 4.38 2.25 -8.62
CA ILE A 76 4.18 0.84 -9.01
C ILE A 76 5.40 0.00 -8.65
N CYS A 77 6.61 0.48 -8.95
CA CYS A 77 7.85 -0.22 -8.58
C CYS A 77 7.97 -0.40 -7.06
N PHE A 78 7.56 0.60 -6.28
CA PHE A 78 7.54 0.50 -4.82
C PHE A 78 6.57 -0.58 -4.33
N CYS A 79 5.36 -0.67 -4.90
CA CYS A 79 4.40 -1.73 -4.56
C CYS A 79 5.02 -3.11 -4.72
N THR A 80 5.68 -3.38 -5.85
CA THR A 80 6.36 -4.67 -6.08
C THR A 80 7.42 -4.96 -5.01
N LYS A 81 8.22 -3.95 -4.64
CA LYS A 81 9.26 -4.10 -3.59
C LYS A 81 8.67 -4.33 -2.21
N TYR A 82 7.59 -3.65 -1.85
CA TYR A 82 6.93 -3.81 -0.56
C TYR A 82 6.22 -5.15 -0.44
N ARG A 83 5.56 -5.64 -1.49
CA ARG A 83 5.01 -7.00 -1.54
C ARG A 83 6.09 -8.06 -1.31
N GLN A 84 7.22 -7.96 -2.03
CA GLN A 84 8.35 -8.87 -1.82
C GLN A 84 8.88 -8.84 -0.38
N LEU A 85 8.98 -7.65 0.22
CA LEU A 85 9.41 -7.50 1.60
C LEU A 85 8.42 -8.16 2.59
N MET A 86 7.11 -7.99 2.39
CA MET A 86 6.09 -8.62 3.25
C MET A 86 6.10 -10.14 3.15
N ILE A 87 6.25 -10.69 1.93
CA ILE A 87 6.41 -12.14 1.70
C ILE A 87 7.64 -12.66 2.45
N SER A 88 8.78 -11.94 2.37
CA SER A 88 10.00 -12.33 3.09
C SER A 88 9.85 -12.33 4.62
N ARG A 89 8.88 -11.57 5.14
CA ARG A 89 8.53 -11.51 6.58
C ARG A 89 7.45 -12.51 6.98
N GLY A 90 6.88 -13.27 6.04
CA GLY A 90 5.79 -14.21 6.30
C GLY A 90 4.44 -13.54 6.61
N VAL A 91 4.25 -12.28 6.23
CA VAL A 91 3.03 -11.52 6.53
C VAL A 91 2.21 -11.33 5.26
N LEU A 92 1.21 -12.20 5.05
CA LEU A 92 0.33 -12.18 3.87
C LEU A 92 -1.04 -11.53 4.14
N ALA A 93 -1.32 -11.13 5.37
CA ALA A 93 -2.64 -10.62 5.79
C ALA A 93 -3.06 -9.30 5.10
N ILE A 94 -2.14 -8.61 4.42
CA ILE A 94 -2.39 -7.33 3.74
C ILE A 94 -2.26 -7.44 2.21
N GLU A 95 -2.23 -8.64 1.64
CA GLU A 95 -2.02 -8.83 0.19
C GLU A 95 -3.08 -8.10 -0.65
N THR A 96 -4.36 -8.21 -0.26
CA THR A 96 -5.48 -7.54 -0.93
C THR A 96 -5.34 -6.02 -0.96
N TYR A 97 -4.71 -5.42 0.05
CA TYR A 97 -4.42 -3.99 0.03
C TYR A 97 -3.47 -3.64 -1.11
N TRP A 98 -2.37 -4.38 -1.25
CA TRP A 98 -1.38 -4.13 -2.29
C TRP A 98 -1.93 -4.37 -3.70
N GLU A 99 -2.75 -5.41 -3.88
CA GLU A 99 -3.46 -5.65 -5.14
C GLU A 99 -4.32 -4.46 -5.55
N ASN A 100 -5.07 -3.89 -4.59
CA ASN A 100 -5.89 -2.70 -4.84
C ASN A 100 -5.04 -1.47 -5.17
N VAL A 101 -3.95 -1.23 -4.43
CA VAL A 101 -3.05 -0.09 -4.69
C VAL A 101 -2.40 -0.20 -6.07
N GLU A 102 -1.90 -1.38 -6.42
CA GLU A 102 -1.29 -1.63 -7.72
C GLU A 102 -2.29 -1.41 -8.86
N LYS A 103 -3.52 -1.92 -8.72
CA LYS A 103 -4.59 -1.69 -9.69
C LYS A 103 -4.89 -0.20 -9.89
N MET A 104 -5.10 0.55 -8.80
CA MET A 104 -5.40 1.98 -8.88
C MET A 104 -4.27 2.78 -9.57
N LEU A 105 -3.01 2.42 -9.30
CA LEU A 105 -1.87 3.05 -9.94
C LEU A 105 -1.82 2.75 -11.44
N TRP A 106 -2.04 1.50 -11.85
CA TRP A 106 -2.06 1.11 -13.27
C TRP A 106 -3.20 1.78 -14.03
N ASP A 107 -4.42 1.75 -13.48
CA ASP A 107 -5.60 2.38 -14.07
C ASP A 107 -5.34 3.88 -14.31
N ARG A 108 -4.73 4.56 -13.31
CA ARG A 108 -4.39 5.97 -13.43
C ARG A 108 -3.26 6.23 -14.42
N PHE A 109 -2.22 5.41 -14.40
CA PHE A 109 -1.08 5.52 -15.31
C PHE A 109 -1.53 5.42 -16.78
N GLU A 110 -2.44 4.49 -17.09
CA GLU A 110 -2.99 4.35 -18.44
C GLU A 110 -3.73 5.60 -18.90
N VAL A 111 -4.52 6.23 -18.02
CA VAL A 111 -5.23 7.49 -18.31
C VAL A 111 -4.25 8.62 -18.63
N VAL A 112 -3.19 8.78 -17.81
CA VAL A 112 -2.18 9.83 -18.00
C VAL A 112 -1.39 9.61 -19.28
N MET A 113 -1.02 8.37 -19.60
CA MET A 113 -0.29 8.03 -20.83
C MET A 113 -1.13 8.27 -22.08
N LYS A 114 -2.43 7.93 -22.06
CA LYS A 114 -3.35 8.23 -23.17
C LYS A 114 -3.44 9.74 -23.43
N SER A 115 -3.58 10.53 -22.37
CA SER A 115 -3.62 12.00 -22.49
C SER A 115 -2.32 12.62 -23.02
N HIS A 116 -1.18 11.92 -22.94
CA HIS A 116 0.09 12.38 -23.52
C HIS A 116 0.26 12.04 -25.00
N ASN A 117 -0.49 11.05 -25.48
CA ASN A 117 -0.42 10.55 -26.87
C ASN A 117 -1.47 11.18 -27.79
N GLU A 118 -2.37 12.02 -27.25
CA GLU A 118 -3.30 12.89 -27.98
C GLU A 118 -2.71 14.28 -28.21
#